data_AF-A0A6I7MTH2-F1
#
_entry.id   AF-A0A6I7MTH2-F1
#
_cell.length_a   1.000
_cell.length_b   1.000
_cell.length_c   1.000
_cell.angle_alpha   90.00
_cell.angle_beta   90.00
_cell.angle_gamma   90.00
#
_symmetry.space_group_name_H-M   'P 1'
#
loop_
_entity.id
_entity.type
_entity.pdbx_description
1 polymer ?
#
loop_
_entity_poly.entity_id
_entity_poly.type
_entity_poly.pdbx_seq_one_letter_code
_entity_poly.pdbx_strand_id
1 'polypeptide(L)'
;MELLRINNLWKFLGIKNNLTVNYSIHDEMKYSLVKGGLELTHQFNPKFLNKSFLKLQERSFQDKLVYQKFISQKQRFGIKPKVASPVVSSVFFPKELLDLQKKFDLEIQKDRKGHFKVIISPFAPKTVYDILNVVNLVSRNLWVKNFFAEGIRN
;
A
#
# COMPACT_ATOMS: atom_id res chain seq x y z
N MET A 1 19.94 12.04 -1.19
CA MET A 1 19.96 11.16 0.01
C MET A 1 18.68 10.34 0.18
N GLU A 2 17.48 10.94 0.13
CA GLU A 2 16.20 10.23 0.30
C GLU A 2 15.98 9.03 -0.65
N LEU A 3 16.35 9.16 -1.93
CA LEU A 3 16.16 8.07 -2.91
C LEU A 3 17.00 6.82 -2.58
N LEU A 4 18.28 7.02 -2.24
CA LEU A 4 19.18 5.94 -1.85
C LEU A 4 18.68 5.25 -0.58
N ARG A 5 18.18 6.04 0.38
CA ARG A 5 17.56 5.54 1.61
C ARG A 5 16.38 4.62 1.28
N ILE A 6 15.41 5.09 0.50
CA ILE A 6 14.23 4.30 0.11
C ILE A 6 14.64 3.03 -0.67
N ASN A 7 15.60 3.15 -1.60
CA ASN A 7 16.12 2.00 -2.35
C ASN A 7 16.71 0.93 -1.42
N ASN A 8 17.51 1.35 -0.44
CA ASN A 8 18.11 0.44 0.54
C ASN A 8 17.05 -0.26 1.39
N LEU A 9 15.97 0.43 1.77
CA LEU A 9 14.85 -0.19 2.50
C LEU A 9 14.21 -1.34 1.68
N TRP A 10 13.91 -1.10 0.40
CA TRP A 10 13.28 -2.11 -0.45
C TRP A 10 14.21 -3.27 -0.77
N LYS A 11 15.48 -3.00 -1.08
CA LYS A 11 16.49 -4.06 -1.29
C LYS A 11 16.66 -4.92 -0.06
N PHE A 12 16.78 -4.32 1.13
CA PHE A 12 16.90 -5.05 2.38
C PHE A 12 15.68 -5.95 2.64
N LEU A 13 14.46 -5.43 2.44
CA LEU A 13 13.24 -6.24 2.55
C LEU A 13 13.19 -7.39 1.56
N GLY A 14 13.58 -7.15 0.32
CA GLY A 14 13.69 -8.19 -0.70
C GLY A 14 14.61 -9.33 -0.26
N ILE A 15 15.85 -8.98 0.13
CA ILE A 15 16.86 -9.94 0.58
C ILE A 15 16.37 -10.72 1.79
N LYS A 16 15.92 -10.04 2.85
CA LYS A 16 15.53 -10.68 4.12
C LYS A 16 14.29 -11.58 4.00
N ASN A 17 13.48 -11.40 2.95
CA ASN A 17 12.29 -12.21 2.71
C ASN A 17 12.44 -13.17 1.53
N ASN A 18 13.63 -13.24 0.92
CA ASN A 18 13.88 -13.99 -0.32
C ASN A 18 12.87 -13.64 -1.43
N LEU A 19 12.60 -12.34 -1.61
CA LEU A 19 11.68 -11.81 -2.62
C LEU A 19 12.45 -11.00 -3.65
N THR A 20 12.15 -11.22 -4.92
CA THR A 20 12.65 -10.39 -6.01
C THR A 20 12.00 -9.01 -5.96
N VAL A 21 12.83 -7.97 -5.90
CA VAL A 21 12.39 -6.58 -5.95
C VAL A 21 12.55 -6.09 -7.38
N ASN A 22 11.43 -5.98 -8.09
CA ASN A 22 11.41 -5.34 -9.39
C ASN A 22 11.35 -3.83 -9.19
N TYR A 23 12.12 -3.06 -9.95
CA TYR A 23 12.01 -1.61 -9.92
C TYR A 23 12.16 -0.99 -11.31
N SER A 24 11.53 0.16 -11.50
CA SER A 24 11.64 0.96 -12.72
C SER A 24 11.94 2.42 -12.36
N ILE A 25 12.85 3.01 -13.13
CA ILE A 25 13.34 4.38 -12.96
C ILE A 25 12.89 5.15 -14.21
N HIS A 26 11.70 5.73 -14.20
CA HIS A 26 11.25 6.69 -15.22
C HIS A 26 10.97 8.02 -14.50
N ASP A 27 9.94 8.76 -14.90
CA ASP A 27 9.49 9.98 -14.19
C ASP A 27 9.03 9.70 -12.75
N GLU A 28 8.60 8.46 -12.50
CA GLU A 28 8.27 7.95 -11.18
C GLU A 28 9.07 6.69 -10.89
N MET A 29 9.57 6.61 -9.66
CA MET A 29 10.20 5.41 -9.12
C MET A 29 9.11 4.46 -8.71
N LYS A 30 9.18 3.21 -9.20
CA LYS A 30 8.26 2.15 -8.81
C LYS A 30 9.06 0.94 -8.33
N TYR A 31 8.69 0.42 -7.17
CA TYR A 31 9.17 -0.85 -6.62
C TYR A 31 7.98 -1.82 -6.60
N SER A 32 8.19 -3.07 -6.99
CA SER A 32 7.17 -4.13 -6.94
C SER A 32 7.76 -5.43 -6.38
N LEU A 33 7.02 -6.07 -5.47
CA LEU A 33 7.31 -7.39 -4.91
C LEU A 33 6.05 -8.25 -5.03
N VAL A 34 6.23 -9.53 -5.31
CA VAL A 34 5.13 -10.49 -5.43
C VAL A 34 5.33 -11.64 -4.45
N LYS A 35 4.31 -11.96 -3.66
CA LYS A 35 4.30 -13.11 -2.74
C LYS A 35 2.91 -13.73 -2.65
N GLY A 36 2.79 -15.03 -2.95
CA GLY A 36 1.57 -15.80 -2.73
C GLY A 36 0.31 -15.16 -3.33
N GLY A 37 0.38 -14.73 -4.60
CA GLY A 37 -0.71 -14.09 -5.34
C GLY A 37 -0.92 -12.60 -5.04
N LEU A 38 -0.22 -12.04 -4.04
CA LEU A 38 -0.26 -10.62 -3.70
C LEU A 38 0.88 -9.86 -4.37
N GLU A 39 0.56 -8.68 -4.88
CA GLU A 39 1.52 -7.71 -5.40
C GLU A 39 1.55 -6.48 -4.50
N LEU A 40 2.74 -6.17 -3.98
CA LEU A 40 3.05 -4.95 -3.25
C LEU A 40 3.79 -4.00 -4.18
N THR A 41 3.25 -2.81 -4.40
CA THR A 41 3.87 -1.76 -5.21
C THR A 41 4.06 -0.50 -4.38
N HIS A 42 5.24 0.10 -4.44
CA HIS A 42 5.49 1.45 -3.92
C HIS A 42 5.92 2.36 -5.06
N GLN A 43 5.21 3.47 -5.25
CA GLN A 43 5.43 4.37 -6.37
C GLN A 43 5.48 5.81 -5.89
N PHE A 44 6.51 6.56 -6.33
CA PHE A 44 6.72 7.94 -5.94
C PHE A 44 7.52 8.72 -6.96
N ASN A 45 7.29 10.04 -6.99
CA ASN A 45 8.15 10.97 -7.70
C ASN A 45 9.33 11.36 -6.77
N PRO A 46 10.60 11.15 -7.16
CA PRO A 46 11.76 11.52 -6.34
C PRO A 46 11.82 13.01 -5.96
N LYS A 47 11.23 13.89 -6.77
CA LYS A 47 11.15 15.34 -6.53
C LYS A 47 10.00 15.70 -5.57
N PHE A 48 8.96 14.85 -5.47
CA PHE A 48 7.73 15.14 -4.72
C PHE A 48 7.21 13.89 -3.97
N LEU A 49 7.84 13.56 -2.84
CA LEU A 49 7.47 12.39 -2.01
C LEU A 49 6.05 12.47 -1.42
N ASN A 50 5.45 13.67 -1.35
CA ASN A 50 4.08 13.85 -0.86
C ASN A 50 3.01 13.19 -1.75
N LYS A 51 3.36 12.78 -2.97
CA LYS A 51 2.49 12.01 -3.88
C LYS A 51 2.80 10.51 -3.86
N SER A 52 3.71 10.08 -2.99
CA SER A 52 4.08 8.68 -2.86
C SER A 52 2.90 7.84 -2.40
N PHE A 53 2.71 6.65 -2.95
CA PHE A 53 1.71 5.71 -2.48
C PHE A 53 2.25 4.29 -2.40
N LEU A 54 1.69 3.54 -1.45
CA LEU A 54 1.86 2.10 -1.33
C LEU A 54 0.57 1.43 -1.77
N LYS A 55 0.66 0.48 -2.69
CA LYS A 55 -0.46 -0.33 -3.16
C LYS A 55 -0.21 -1.79 -2.84
N LEU A 56 -1.16 -2.45 -2.19
CA LEU A 56 -1.16 -3.89 -1.98
C LEU A 56 -2.44 -4.46 -2.61
N GLN A 57 -2.30 -5.43 -3.50
CA GLN A 57 -3.43 -5.99 -4.23
C GLN A 57 -3.23 -7.46 -4.55
N GLU A 58 -4.31 -8.19 -4.74
CA GLU A 58 -4.25 -9.50 -5.41
C GLU A 58 -4.01 -9.32 -6.91
N ARG A 59 -3.16 -10.16 -7.51
CA ARG A 59 -2.89 -10.10 -8.96
C ARG A 59 -4.14 -10.36 -9.81
N SER A 60 -5.12 -11.07 -9.25
CA SER A 60 -6.40 -11.38 -9.89
C SER A 60 -7.45 -10.27 -9.75
N PHE A 61 -7.15 -9.19 -9.03
CA PHE A 61 -8.06 -8.07 -8.80
C PHE A 61 -8.48 -7.40 -10.12
N GLN A 62 -9.78 -7.13 -10.27
CA GLN A 62 -10.33 -6.54 -11.49
C GLN A 62 -10.91 -5.14 -11.23
N ASP A 63 -10.19 -4.09 -11.66
CA ASP A 63 -10.61 -2.69 -11.50
C ASP A 63 -12.00 -2.39 -12.08
N LYS A 64 -12.36 -3.04 -13.19
CA LYS A 64 -13.67 -2.85 -13.84
C LYS A 64 -14.84 -3.49 -13.06
N LEU A 65 -14.55 -4.37 -12.10
CA LEU A 65 -15.54 -5.10 -11.31
C LEU A 65 -15.57 -4.65 -9.85
N VAL A 66 -15.04 -3.48 -9.52
CA VAL A 66 -15.10 -2.93 -8.16
C VAL A 66 -16.55 -2.67 -7.78
N TYR A 67 -16.99 -3.26 -6.67
CA TYR A 67 -18.35 -3.11 -6.15
C TYR A 67 -18.39 -2.56 -4.73
N GLN A 68 -17.29 -2.66 -3.98
CA GLN A 68 -17.12 -2.04 -2.67
C GLN A 68 -15.87 -1.17 -2.64
N LYS A 69 -15.98 0.00 -2.03
CA LYS A 69 -14.94 1.01 -2.01
C LYS A 69 -15.05 1.85 -0.74
N PHE A 70 -14.00 1.79 0.07
CA PHE A 70 -13.80 2.69 1.19
C PHE A 70 -12.73 3.72 0.83
N ILE A 71 -13.00 4.99 1.13
CA ILE A 71 -12.04 6.09 0.95
C ILE A 71 -12.04 6.92 2.24
N SER A 72 -10.88 7.08 2.84
CA SER A 72 -10.63 8.02 3.92
C SER A 72 -9.50 8.94 3.48
N GLN A 73 -9.76 10.25 3.38
CA GLN A 73 -8.76 11.23 2.99
C GLN A 73 -8.80 12.39 3.96
N LYS A 74 -7.63 12.81 4.43
CA LYS A 74 -7.51 14.03 5.21
C LYS A 74 -7.66 15.22 4.29
N GLN A 75 -8.52 16.16 4.67
CA GLN A 75 -8.63 17.43 3.98
C GLN A 75 -7.30 18.18 4.10
N ARG A 76 -6.69 18.52 2.96
CA ARG A 76 -5.44 19.29 2.91
C ARG A 76 -5.69 20.52 2.05
N PHE A 77 -5.21 21.67 2.51
CA PHE A 77 -5.37 22.93 1.78
C PHE A 77 -4.76 22.79 0.37
N GLY A 78 -5.52 23.17 -0.66
CA GLY A 78 -5.09 23.09 -2.06
C GLY A 78 -5.17 21.70 -2.72
N ILE A 79 -5.59 20.63 -2.03
CA ILE A 79 -5.78 19.29 -2.60
C ILE A 79 -7.27 18.97 -2.64
N LYS A 80 -7.84 18.80 -3.84
CA LYS A 80 -9.23 18.37 -3.98
C LYS A 80 -9.35 16.91 -3.49
N PRO A 81 -10.16 16.63 -2.45
CA PRO A 81 -10.39 15.26 -2.03
C PRO A 81 -11.08 14.49 -3.17
N LYS A 82 -10.73 13.21 -3.33
CA LYS A 82 -11.45 12.30 -4.21
C LYS A 82 -12.87 12.18 -3.65
N VAL A 83 -13.86 12.51 -4.48
CA VAL A 83 -15.28 12.38 -4.11
C VAL A 83 -15.58 10.92 -3.78
N ALA A 84 -16.01 10.65 -2.54
CA ALA A 84 -16.57 9.37 -2.18
C ALA A 84 -17.89 9.22 -2.96
N SER A 85 -17.96 8.23 -3.85
CA SER A 85 -19.21 7.96 -4.58
C SER A 85 -20.28 7.51 -3.57
N PRO A 86 -21.46 8.14 -3.53
CA PRO A 86 -22.50 7.87 -2.53
C PRO A 86 -23.07 6.43 -2.59
N VAL A 87 -22.76 5.67 -3.64
CA VAL A 87 -23.29 4.30 -3.84
C VAL A 87 -22.42 3.22 -3.17
N VAL A 88 -21.23 3.54 -2.65
CA VAL A 88 -20.22 2.51 -2.35
C VAL A 88 -19.70 2.49 -0.89
N SER A 89 -20.24 3.34 -0.01
CA SER A 89 -19.87 3.42 1.41
C SER A 89 -20.51 2.33 2.28
N SER A 90 -20.56 1.07 1.83
CA SER A 90 -20.99 -0.04 2.68
C SER A 90 -19.82 -0.51 3.54
N VAL A 91 -19.99 -0.36 4.85
CA VAL A 91 -19.06 -0.71 5.94
C VAL A 91 -18.70 -2.21 5.88
N PHE A 92 -17.62 -2.55 5.18
CA PHE A 92 -16.91 -3.82 5.38
C PHE A 92 -15.48 -3.47 5.70
N PHE A 93 -15.16 -3.31 6.98
CA PHE A 93 -13.77 -3.05 7.34
C PHE A 93 -13.36 -3.55 8.71
N PRO A 94 -12.22 -4.27 8.81
CA PRO A 94 -11.58 -4.55 10.10
C PRO A 94 -11.28 -3.24 10.82
N LYS A 95 -11.69 -3.13 12.09
CA LYS A 95 -11.50 -1.91 12.90
C LYS A 95 -10.03 -1.53 13.00
N GLU A 96 -9.15 -2.51 12.98
CA GLU A 96 -7.69 -2.41 13.08
C GLU A 96 -7.10 -1.58 11.93
N LEU A 97 -7.70 -1.65 10.75
CA LEU A 97 -7.23 -0.89 9.62
C LEU A 97 -7.77 0.55 9.61
N LEU A 98 -8.81 0.86 10.39
CA LEU A 98 -9.26 2.23 10.60
C LEU A 98 -8.19 3.06 11.32
N ASP A 99 -7.30 2.44 12.11
CA ASP A 99 -6.21 3.17 12.75
C ASP A 99 -5.19 3.71 11.75
N LEU A 100 -5.04 3.08 10.57
CA LEU A 100 -4.17 3.60 9.50
C LEU A 100 -4.66 4.95 8.98
N GLN A 101 -5.96 5.22 9.02
CA GLN A 101 -6.55 6.48 8.58
C GLN A 101 -6.09 7.69 9.42
N LYS A 102 -5.67 7.43 10.67
CA LYS A 102 -5.11 8.48 11.55
C LYS A 102 -3.78 9.01 11.03
N LYS A 103 -3.06 8.24 10.20
CA LYS A 103 -1.75 8.62 9.65
C LYS A 103 -1.79 8.85 8.15
N PHE A 104 -2.59 8.07 7.42
CA PHE A 104 -2.60 8.04 5.97
C PHE A 104 -3.99 8.31 5.40
N ASP A 105 -4.01 8.79 4.17
CA ASP A 105 -5.14 8.64 3.28
C ASP A 105 -5.20 7.17 2.82
N LEU A 106 -6.39 6.58 2.88
CA LEU A 106 -6.63 5.15 2.69
C LEU A 106 -7.71 4.95 1.64
N GLU A 107 -7.42 4.15 0.62
CA GLU A 107 -8.38 3.73 -0.40
C GLU A 107 -8.38 2.22 -0.50
N ILE A 108 -9.53 1.59 -0.28
CA ILE A 108 -9.67 0.13 -0.23
C ILE A 108 -10.83 -0.27 -1.10
N GLN A 109 -10.59 -1.29 -1.92
CA GLN A 109 -11.53 -1.74 -2.93
C GLN A 109 -11.64 -3.25 -2.87
N LYS A 110 -12.86 -3.74 -3.10
CA LYS A 110 -13.15 -5.16 -3.30
C LYS A 110 -13.84 -5.34 -4.64
N ASP A 111 -13.34 -6.26 -5.45
CA ASP A 111 -13.98 -6.63 -6.71
C ASP A 111 -15.08 -7.68 -6.50
N ARG A 112 -15.99 -7.84 -7.48
CA ARG A 112 -17.11 -8.80 -7.38
C ARG A 112 -16.68 -10.26 -7.17
N LYS A 113 -15.40 -10.58 -7.39
CA LYS A 113 -14.82 -11.92 -7.18
C LYS A 113 -14.24 -12.09 -5.78
N GLY A 114 -14.30 -11.05 -4.96
CA GLY A 114 -13.85 -11.07 -3.58
C GLY A 114 -12.40 -10.63 -3.39
N HIS A 115 -11.70 -10.21 -4.44
CA HIS A 115 -10.31 -9.79 -4.33
C HIS A 115 -10.19 -8.36 -3.79
N PHE A 116 -9.13 -8.10 -3.05
CA PHE A 116 -8.86 -6.80 -2.44
C PHE A 116 -7.74 -6.03 -3.13
N LYS A 117 -7.88 -4.71 -3.10
CA LYS A 117 -6.83 -3.73 -3.39
C LYS A 117 -6.85 -2.63 -2.34
N VAL A 118 -5.67 -2.31 -1.80
CA VAL A 118 -5.45 -1.28 -0.79
C VAL A 118 -4.43 -0.29 -1.32
N ILE A 119 -4.69 1.01 -1.16
CA ILE A 119 -3.81 2.11 -1.52
C ILE A 119 -3.67 3.02 -0.29
N ILE A 120 -2.43 3.32 0.08
CA ILE A 120 -2.06 4.15 1.23
C ILE A 120 -1.23 5.31 0.71
N SER A 121 -1.62 6.54 1.04
CA SER A 121 -0.96 7.77 0.58
C SER A 121 -1.04 8.87 1.65
N PRO A 122 -0.04 9.75 1.77
CA PRO A 122 1.30 9.62 1.24
C PRO A 122 2.05 8.52 1.99
N PHE A 123 2.88 7.75 1.30
CA PHE A 123 3.70 6.72 1.94
C PHE A 123 5.19 6.98 1.73
N ALA A 124 5.85 7.63 2.70
CA ALA A 124 7.28 7.92 2.65
C ALA A 124 7.98 7.20 3.83
N PRO A 125 8.28 5.89 3.71
CA PRO A 125 8.83 5.12 4.81
C PRO A 125 10.21 5.65 5.17
N LYS A 126 10.52 5.78 6.47
CA LYS A 126 11.84 6.18 6.99
C LYS A 126 12.67 4.97 7.34
N THR A 127 12.02 3.93 7.83
CA THR A 127 12.61 2.68 8.32
C THR A 127 11.98 1.45 7.67
N VAL A 128 12.63 0.30 7.80
CA VAL A 128 12.08 -1.00 7.35
C VAL A 128 10.80 -1.33 8.12
N TYR A 129 10.73 -0.97 9.40
CA TYR A 129 9.56 -1.19 10.25
C TYR A 129 8.32 -0.40 9.80
N ASP A 130 8.51 0.80 9.23
CA ASP A 130 7.37 1.55 8.65
C ASP A 130 6.69 0.77 7.52
N ILE A 131 7.49 0.03 6.74
CA ILE A 131 7.00 -0.83 5.66
C ILE A 131 6.42 -2.11 6.23
N LEU A 132 7.16 -2.82 7.08
CA LEU A 132 6.74 -4.09 7.68
C LEU A 132 5.41 -3.96 8.41
N ASN A 133 5.30 -2.98 9.31
CA ASN A 133 4.14 -2.82 10.18
C ASN A 133 2.90 -2.51 9.35
N VAL A 134 3.00 -1.60 8.38
CA VAL A 134 1.87 -1.23 7.52
C VAL A 134 1.47 -2.41 6.61
N VAL A 135 2.43 -3.02 5.92
CA VAL A 135 2.13 -4.10 4.96
C VAL A 135 1.59 -5.33 5.69
N ASN A 136 2.20 -5.74 6.80
CA ASN A 136 1.72 -6.92 7.54
C ASN A 136 0.39 -6.65 8.24
N LEU A 137 0.14 -5.45 8.77
CA LEU A 137 -1.17 -5.10 9.34
C LEU A 137 -2.26 -5.24 8.29
N VAL A 138 -2.07 -4.66 7.09
CA VAL A 138 -3.03 -4.81 5.98
C VAL A 138 -3.16 -6.28 5.58
N SER A 139 -2.04 -6.99 5.49
CA SER A 139 -2.03 -8.38 5.01
C SER A 139 -2.76 -9.34 5.94
N ARG A 140 -2.57 -9.21 7.26
CA ARG A 140 -3.26 -10.01 8.27
C ARG A 140 -4.75 -9.76 8.28
N ASN A 141 -5.17 -8.50 8.16
CA ASN A 141 -6.58 -8.14 8.26
C ASN A 141 -7.40 -8.52 7.03
N LEU A 142 -6.80 -8.53 5.83
CA LEU A 142 -7.54 -8.84 4.59
C LEU A 142 -7.31 -10.26 4.06
N TRP A 143 -6.14 -10.87 4.33
CA TRP A 143 -5.80 -12.20 3.82
C TRP A 143 -5.30 -13.18 4.90
N VAL A 144 -5.40 -12.82 6.19
CA VAL A 144 -5.05 -13.68 7.35
C VAL A 144 -3.62 -14.25 7.25
N LYS A 145 -2.70 -13.49 6.65
CA LYS A 145 -1.30 -13.90 6.46
C LYS A 145 -0.35 -12.72 6.49
N ASN A 146 0.91 -12.98 6.85
CA ASN A 146 1.99 -11.99 6.75
C ASN A 146 2.57 -11.92 5.34
N PHE A 147 2.74 -10.71 4.82
CA PHE A 147 3.49 -10.49 3.58
C PHE A 147 5.00 -10.64 3.83
N PHE A 148 5.52 -10.03 4.89
CA PHE A 148 6.92 -10.16 5.29
C PHE A 148 7.05 -10.96 6.59
N ALA A 149 8.13 -11.72 6.75
CA ALA A 149 8.41 -12.42 8.00
C ALA A 149 8.65 -11.44 9.17
N GLU A 150 8.20 -11.78 10.37
CA GLU A 150 8.27 -10.88 11.55
C GLU A 150 9.64 -10.90 12.26
N GLY A 151 10.55 -11.78 11.84
CA GLY A 151 11.86 -11.99 12.46
C GLY A 151 13.02 -11.27 11.78
N ILE A 152 12.79 -10.13 11.12
CA ILE A 152 13.89 -9.36 10.49
C ILE A 152 14.71 -8.71 11.61
N ARG A 153 15.67 -9.46 12.16
CA ARG A 153 16.70 -8.92 13.06
C ARG A 153 17.69 -8.11 12.22
N ASN A 154 18.00 -6.90 12.71
CA ASN A 154 19.05 -6.03 12.17
C ASN A 154 20.39 -6.77 12.15
#